data_AF-Q8EY33-F1
#
_entry.id   AF-Q8EY33-F1
#
_cell.length_a   1.000
_cell.length_b   1.000
_cell.length_c   1.000
_cell.angle_alpha   90.00
_cell.angle_beta   90.00
_cell.angle_gamma   90.00
#
_symmetry.space_group_name_H-M   'P 1'
#
loop_
_entity.id
_entity.type
_entity.pdbx_description
1 polymer ?
#
loop_
_entity_poly.entity_id
_entity_poly.type
_entity_poly.pdbx_seq_one_letter_code
_entity_poly.pdbx_strand_id
1 'polypeptide(L)'
;MGFGGGSPLVSETNKQAAAITQILKKITGEIWESSVTMTCGYPNIRDIPAEFLIPSNKNIIFPLYPHFSRSTVLSTAKLIEQIVGFCPVGAEGWVTPFHSSQIYLESIRDLILDFFQGKLNRENFLHSDSFQEIPDWKTIDLVFSAHGIPIRLIQKGDHYKEEIDSNITNLKKLLYKNGFSGECHTLFSE
;
A
#
# COMPACT_ATOMS: atom_id res chain seq x y z
N MET A 1 13.10 17.53 -17.50
CA MET A 1 14.05 17.32 -16.39
C MET A 1 13.86 15.89 -15.91
N GLY A 2 14.84 15.03 -16.15
CA GLY A 2 14.76 13.61 -15.81
C GLY A 2 14.77 13.40 -14.30
N PHE A 3 13.98 12.44 -13.84
CA PHE A 3 13.98 11.96 -12.45
C PHE A 3 15.32 11.27 -12.16
N GLY A 4 16.35 12.08 -11.90
CA GLY A 4 17.72 11.67 -11.62
C GLY A 4 17.88 11.28 -10.16
N GLY A 5 17.37 10.09 -9.82
CA GLY A 5 17.48 9.47 -8.50
C GLY A 5 16.66 8.19 -8.55
N GLY A 6 17.24 7.05 -8.19
CA GLY A 6 16.53 5.77 -8.20
C GLY A 6 15.22 5.85 -7.39
N SER A 7 14.26 4.98 -7.70
CA SER A 7 12.97 4.94 -6.99
C SER A 7 13.19 4.81 -5.48
N PRO A 8 12.63 5.71 -4.64
CA PRO A 8 12.75 5.64 -3.19
C PRO A 8 11.97 4.46 -2.59
N LEU A 9 11.24 3.71 -3.42
CA LEU A 9 10.37 2.62 -3.00
C LEU A 9 11.10 1.63 -2.08
N VAL A 10 12.26 1.12 -2.50
CA VAL A 10 13.00 0.12 -1.72
C VAL A 10 13.48 0.70 -0.38
N SER A 11 14.00 1.93 -0.35
CA SER A 11 14.45 2.55 0.90
C SER A 11 13.30 2.81 1.86
N GLU A 12 12.16 3.31 1.37
CA GLU A 12 10.98 3.54 2.22
C GLU A 12 10.36 2.23 2.71
N THR A 13 10.28 1.20 1.87
CA THR A 13 9.81 -0.12 2.28
C THR A 13 10.73 -0.74 3.34
N ASN A 14 12.05 -0.57 3.26
CA ASN A 14 12.97 -1.03 4.30
C ASN A 14 12.75 -0.32 5.65
N LYS A 15 12.48 0.99 5.65
CA LYS A 15 12.15 1.72 6.88
C LYS A 15 10.87 1.18 7.52
N GLN A 16 9.83 0.94 6.71
CA GLN A 16 8.57 0.36 7.17
C GLN A 16 8.77 -1.05 7.72
N ALA A 17 9.54 -1.89 7.01
CA ALA A 17 9.87 -3.25 7.43
C ALA A 17 10.59 -3.26 8.79
N ALA A 18 11.58 -2.38 8.99
CA ALA A 18 12.28 -2.22 10.26
C ALA A 18 11.34 -1.80 11.40
N ALA A 19 10.44 -0.85 11.15
CA ALA A 19 9.44 -0.43 12.14
C ALA A 19 8.48 -1.57 12.52
N ILE A 20 8.02 -2.35 11.53
CA ILE A 20 7.17 -3.53 11.77
C ILE A 20 7.92 -4.56 12.61
N THR A 21 9.18 -4.86 12.28
CA THR A 21 10.04 -5.78 13.04
C THR A 21 10.17 -5.36 14.51
N GLN A 22 10.37 -4.07 14.79
CA GLN A 22 10.44 -3.56 16.16
C GLN A 22 9.13 -3.72 16.92
N ILE A 23 8.00 -3.47 16.25
CA ILE A 23 6.67 -3.64 16.84
C ILE A 23 6.39 -5.12 17.12
N LEU A 24 6.68 -6.02 16.18
CA LEU A 24 6.51 -7.47 16.36
C LEU A 24 7.34 -7.98 17.54
N LYS A 25 8.61 -7.57 17.65
CA LYS A 25 9.45 -7.90 18.80
C LYS A 25 8.84 -7.43 20.13
N LYS A 26 8.26 -6.24 20.17
CA LYS A 26 7.60 -5.72 21.37
C LYS A 26 6.33 -6.50 21.73
N ILE A 27 5.57 -6.95 20.74
CA ILE A 27 4.32 -7.69 20.94
C ILE A 27 4.58 -9.14 21.32
N THR A 28 5.51 -9.82 20.65
CA THR A 28 5.74 -11.26 20.82
C THR A 28 6.85 -11.59 21.81
N GLY A 29 7.76 -10.64 22.08
CA GLY A 29 8.98 -10.89 22.85
C GLY A 29 10.07 -11.65 22.07
N GLU A 30 9.82 -11.98 20.80
CA GLU A 30 10.74 -12.74 19.94
C GLU A 30 11.57 -11.83 19.04
N ILE A 31 12.68 -12.35 18.51
CA ILE A 31 13.48 -11.64 17.50
C ILE A 31 12.83 -11.90 16.14
N TRP A 32 12.51 -10.81 15.45
CA TRP A 32 12.04 -10.85 14.08
C TRP A 32 13.10 -10.26 13.16
N GLU A 33 13.21 -10.82 11.97
CA GLU A 33 13.99 -10.26 10.86
C GLU A 33 13.02 -9.84 9.75
N SER A 34 13.41 -8.87 8.95
CA SER A 34 12.63 -8.47 7.78
C SER A 34 13.50 -8.42 6.54
N SER A 35 12.90 -8.78 5.41
CA SER A 35 13.51 -8.74 4.09
C SER A 35 12.52 -8.13 3.11
N VAL A 36 13.02 -7.26 2.23
CA VAL A 36 12.22 -6.62 1.19
C VAL A 36 12.55 -7.25 -0.14
N THR A 37 11.51 -7.57 -0.91
CA THR A 37 11.67 -8.17 -2.22
C THR A 37 10.64 -7.68 -3.22
N MET A 38 11.00 -7.73 -4.49
CA MET A 38 10.24 -7.20 -5.61
C MET A 38 9.94 -8.31 -6.62
N THR A 39 8.73 -8.30 -7.17
CA THR A 39 8.35 -9.16 -8.30
C THR A 39 8.98 -8.69 -9.62
N CYS A 40 9.13 -7.38 -9.75
CA CYS A 40 9.70 -6.67 -10.90
C CYS A 40 10.72 -5.63 -10.40
N GLY A 41 11.98 -6.03 -10.24
CA GLY A 41 13.05 -5.16 -9.75
C GLY A 41 14.05 -5.89 -8.87
N TYR A 42 14.88 -5.13 -8.16
CA TYR A 42 15.84 -5.63 -7.18
C TYR A 42 15.58 -4.97 -5.81
N PRO A 43 15.65 -5.72 -4.70
CA PRO A 43 15.97 -7.16 -4.60
C PRO A 43 14.89 -8.06 -5.21
N ASN A 44 15.27 -9.09 -5.97
CA ASN A 44 14.31 -9.92 -6.72
C ASN A 44 13.78 -11.07 -5.85
N ILE A 45 12.49 -11.34 -5.92
CA ILE A 45 11.85 -12.42 -5.14
C ILE A 45 12.36 -13.81 -5.52
N ARG A 46 12.90 -13.98 -6.72
CA ARG A 46 13.51 -15.23 -7.17
C ARG A 46 14.87 -15.49 -6.54
N ASP A 47 15.50 -14.47 -5.99
CA ASP A 47 16.80 -14.58 -5.31
C ASP A 47 16.63 -14.93 -3.82
N ILE A 48 15.38 -14.92 -3.33
CA ILE A 48 15.05 -15.25 -1.94
C ILE A 48 14.98 -16.78 -1.79
N PRO A 49 15.68 -17.37 -0.81
CA PRO A 49 15.56 -18.80 -0.51
C PRO A 49 14.10 -19.19 -0.25
N ALA A 50 13.69 -20.34 -0.78
CA ALA A 50 12.28 -20.76 -0.79
C ALA A 50 11.68 -20.85 0.63
N GLU A 51 12.48 -21.24 1.62
CA GLU A 51 12.08 -21.32 3.03
C GLU A 51 11.58 -19.98 3.60
N PHE A 52 12.10 -18.84 3.13
CA PHE A 52 11.64 -17.51 3.55
C PHE A 52 10.34 -17.09 2.86
N LEU A 53 9.90 -17.82 1.83
CA LEU A 53 8.65 -17.56 1.11
C LEU A 53 7.51 -18.49 1.55
N ILE A 54 7.75 -19.39 2.52
CA ILE A 54 6.73 -20.27 3.09
C ILE A 54 6.02 -19.53 4.24
N PRO A 55 4.78 -19.05 4.06
CA PRO A 55 4.05 -18.37 5.13
C PRO A 55 3.75 -19.33 6.30
N SER A 56 3.91 -18.83 7.53
CA SER A 56 3.51 -19.49 8.78
C SER A 56 3.30 -18.46 9.90
N ASN A 57 2.88 -18.88 11.09
CA ASN A 57 2.87 -18.00 12.28
C ASN A 57 4.24 -17.42 12.67
N LYS A 58 5.35 -17.97 12.15
CA LYS A 58 6.72 -17.50 12.38
C LYS A 58 7.36 -16.86 11.15
N ASN A 59 6.68 -16.89 10.00
CA ASN A 59 7.17 -16.28 8.78
C ASN A 59 6.01 -15.57 8.06
N ILE A 60 5.99 -14.25 8.16
CA ILE A 60 4.89 -13.44 7.64
C ILE A 60 5.25 -12.95 6.24
N ILE A 61 4.44 -13.31 5.26
CA ILE A 61 4.54 -12.79 3.91
C ILE A 61 3.54 -11.64 3.77
N PHE A 62 4.06 -10.44 3.53
CA PHE A 62 3.26 -9.22 3.48
C PHE A 62 3.30 -8.55 2.10
N PRO A 63 2.37 -8.89 1.18
CA PRO A 63 2.16 -8.13 -0.04
C PRO A 63 1.74 -6.70 0.28
N LEU A 64 2.48 -5.71 -0.24
CA LEU A 64 2.25 -4.28 0.02
C LEU A 64 1.13 -3.67 -0.85
N TYR A 65 0.22 -4.50 -1.35
CA TYR A 65 -0.92 -4.08 -2.14
C TYR A 65 -2.18 -4.14 -1.28
N PRO A 66 -2.75 -2.99 -0.85
CA PRO A 66 -3.97 -2.98 -0.05
C PRO A 66 -5.16 -3.55 -0.83
N HIS A 67 -5.18 -3.33 -2.14
CA HIS A 67 -6.26 -3.72 -3.04
C HIS A 67 -5.88 -4.99 -3.82
N PHE A 68 -6.81 -5.92 -3.97
CA PHE A 68 -6.65 -7.09 -4.81
C PHE A 68 -6.63 -6.68 -6.28
N SER A 69 -5.58 -7.08 -6.98
CA SER A 69 -5.58 -7.15 -8.44
C SER A 69 -4.91 -8.44 -8.91
N ARG A 70 -5.39 -8.95 -10.04
CA ARG A 70 -4.82 -10.11 -10.72
C ARG A 70 -3.38 -9.85 -11.19
N SER A 71 -3.05 -8.60 -11.53
CA SER A 71 -1.71 -8.20 -11.99
C SER A 71 -0.73 -7.85 -10.87
N THR A 72 -1.18 -7.82 -9.60
CA THR A 72 -0.31 -7.59 -8.44
C THR A 72 -0.43 -8.77 -7.47
N VAL A 73 -1.41 -8.74 -6.56
CA VAL A 73 -1.61 -9.74 -5.49
C VAL A 73 -1.60 -11.17 -6.01
N LEU A 74 -2.43 -11.48 -7.02
CA LEU A 74 -2.50 -12.83 -7.57
C LEU A 74 -1.20 -13.22 -8.30
N SER A 75 -0.59 -12.30 -9.03
CA SER A 75 0.66 -12.59 -9.74
C SER A 75 1.82 -12.85 -8.78
N THR A 76 1.89 -12.11 -7.67
CA THR A 76 2.85 -12.34 -6.58
C THR A 76 2.61 -13.70 -5.93
N ALA A 77 1.36 -14.02 -5.61
CA ALA A 77 1.01 -15.30 -5.01
C ALA A 77 1.38 -16.48 -5.92
N LYS A 78 1.10 -16.38 -7.23
CA LYS A 78 1.49 -17.40 -8.21
C LYS A 78 3.00 -17.55 -8.35
N LEU A 79 3.75 -16.45 -8.28
CA LEU A 79 5.20 -16.49 -8.33
C LEU A 79 5.77 -17.20 -7.10
N ILE A 80 5.22 -16.93 -5.92
CA ILE A 80 5.60 -17.64 -4.69
C ILE A 80 5.20 -19.12 -4.79
N GLU A 81 3.99 -19.43 -5.26
CA GLU A 81 3.52 -20.80 -5.48
C GLU A 81 4.46 -21.60 -6.39
N GLN A 82 5.00 -20.98 -7.45
CA GLN A 82 6.00 -21.60 -8.32
C GLN A 82 7.32 -21.92 -7.62
N ILE A 83 7.69 -21.13 -6.60
CA ILE A 83 8.94 -21.31 -5.84
C ILE A 83 8.74 -22.35 -4.73
N VAL A 84 7.63 -22.28 -3.99
CA VAL A 84 7.41 -23.10 -2.78
C VAL A 84 6.58 -24.37 -3.03
N GLY A 85 5.93 -24.49 -4.20
CA GLY A 85 5.19 -25.68 -4.62
C GLY A 85 3.76 -25.80 -4.09
N PHE A 86 3.23 -24.80 -3.40
CA PHE A 86 1.84 -24.75 -2.94
C PHE A 86 1.29 -23.32 -2.96
N CYS A 87 -0.04 -23.17 -2.99
CA CYS A 87 -0.69 -21.87 -2.99
C CYS A 87 -0.52 -21.18 -1.62
N PRO A 88 0.16 -20.01 -1.54
CA PRO A 88 0.38 -19.33 -0.27
C PRO A 88 -0.86 -18.57 0.22
N VAL A 89 -1.84 -18.33 -0.66
CA VAL A 89 -3.04 -17.53 -0.34
C VAL A 89 -3.90 -18.30 0.66
N GLY A 90 -4.16 -17.68 1.80
CA GLY A 90 -4.97 -18.27 2.88
C GLY A 90 -4.18 -19.16 3.84
N ALA A 91 -2.89 -19.39 3.58
CA ALA A 91 -2.01 -19.98 4.58
C ALA A 91 -1.81 -19.03 5.77
N GLU A 92 -1.64 -19.59 6.97
CA GLU A 92 -1.27 -18.80 8.15
C GLU A 92 0.03 -18.04 7.87
N GLY A 93 0.08 -16.75 8.22
CA GLY A 93 1.23 -15.89 7.90
C GLY A 93 1.18 -15.21 6.53
N TRP A 94 0.21 -15.52 5.66
CA TRP A 94 -0.05 -14.71 4.47
C TRP A 94 -0.96 -13.53 4.80
N VAL A 95 -0.48 -12.29 4.64
CA VAL A 95 -1.31 -11.11 4.81
C VAL A 95 -2.19 -10.90 3.58
N THR A 96 -3.51 -10.94 3.78
CA THR A 96 -4.50 -10.68 2.73
C THR A 96 -4.56 -9.19 2.39
N PRO A 97 -5.06 -8.82 1.19
CA PRO A 97 -5.42 -7.44 0.88
C PRO A 97 -6.23 -6.80 2.01
N PHE A 98 -5.90 -5.55 2.33
CA PHE A 98 -6.38 -4.87 3.53
C PHE A 98 -7.00 -3.50 3.20
N HIS A 99 -7.47 -3.28 1.97
CA HIS A 99 -8.09 -2.04 1.53
C HIS A 99 -9.21 -1.58 2.47
N SER A 100 -10.03 -2.50 2.97
CA SER A 100 -11.16 -2.22 3.86
C SER A 100 -10.78 -2.02 5.32
N SER A 101 -9.48 -2.14 5.68
CA SER A 101 -9.01 -1.93 7.04
C SER A 101 -9.27 -0.49 7.49
N GLN A 102 -9.95 -0.35 8.63
CA GLN A 102 -10.24 0.96 9.22
C GLN A 102 -8.96 1.75 9.50
N ILE A 103 -7.92 1.09 10.03
CA ILE A 103 -6.64 1.74 10.35
C ILE A 103 -5.94 2.24 9.09
N TYR A 104 -6.03 1.47 7.99
CA TYR A 104 -5.48 1.89 6.70
C TYR A 104 -6.21 3.13 6.15
N LEU A 105 -7.54 3.12 6.17
CA LEU A 105 -8.37 4.25 5.77
C LEU A 105 -8.11 5.51 6.61
N GLU A 106 -7.98 5.34 7.92
CA GLU A 106 -7.66 6.43 8.86
C GLU A 106 -6.27 7.00 8.61
N SER A 107 -5.29 6.15 8.30
CA SER A 107 -3.93 6.59 7.96
C SER A 107 -3.91 7.46 6.70
N ILE A 108 -4.71 7.12 5.69
CA ILE A 108 -4.86 7.95 4.48
C ILE A 108 -5.58 9.27 4.81
N ARG A 109 -6.67 9.22 5.58
CA ARG A 109 -7.37 10.43 6.05
C ARG A 109 -6.40 11.37 6.75
N ASP A 110 -5.61 10.85 7.68
CA ASP A 110 -4.68 11.65 8.49
C ASP A 110 -3.60 12.27 7.61
N LEU A 111 -3.03 11.51 6.67
CA LEU A 111 -2.07 12.04 5.71
C LEU A 111 -2.65 13.21 4.89
N ILE A 112 -3.88 13.09 4.40
CA ILE A 112 -4.55 14.13 3.61
C ILE A 112 -4.80 15.38 4.47
N LEU A 113 -5.34 15.21 5.68
CA LEU A 113 -5.66 16.33 6.57
C LEU A 113 -4.39 17.02 7.08
N ASP A 114 -3.35 16.26 7.41
CA ASP A 114 -2.08 16.80 7.83
C ASP A 114 -1.38 17.56 6.70
N PHE A 115 -1.52 17.10 5.45
CA PHE A 115 -1.05 17.85 4.29
C PHE A 115 -1.80 19.20 4.16
N PHE A 116 -3.13 19.17 4.14
CA PHE A 116 -3.96 20.37 4.01
C PHE A 116 -3.71 21.41 5.10
N GLN A 117 -3.47 20.95 6.33
CA GLN A 117 -3.25 21.79 7.51
C GLN A 117 -1.77 22.14 7.75
N GLY A 118 -0.87 21.76 6.83
CA GLY A 118 0.56 22.07 6.94
C GLY A 118 1.27 21.39 8.12
N LYS A 119 0.75 20.26 8.61
CA LYS A 119 1.27 19.52 9.78
C LYS A 119 2.31 18.46 9.43
N LEU A 120 2.47 18.11 8.15
CA LEU A 120 3.46 17.12 7.73
C LEU A 120 4.88 17.60 8.07
N ASN A 121 5.68 16.69 8.64
CA ASN A 121 7.11 16.92 8.77
C ASN A 121 7.75 16.84 7.38
N ARG A 122 8.21 17.99 6.88
CA ARG A 122 8.80 18.16 5.54
C ARG A 122 10.03 17.27 5.31
N GLU A 123 10.81 16.99 6.36
CA GLU A 123 12.01 16.15 6.26
C GLU A 123 11.71 14.69 5.84
N ASN A 124 10.46 14.24 6.02
CA ASN A 124 10.04 12.89 5.68
C ASN A 124 9.61 12.73 4.21
N PHE A 125 9.46 13.82 3.45
CA PHE A 125 8.89 13.79 2.11
C PHE A 125 9.83 14.38 1.07
N LEU A 126 10.02 13.67 -0.04
CA LEU A 126 10.68 14.24 -1.22
C LEU A 126 9.82 15.37 -1.79
N HIS A 127 10.47 16.43 -2.28
CA HIS A 127 9.82 17.59 -2.88
C HIS A 127 8.88 18.37 -1.93
N SER A 128 9.13 18.30 -0.62
CA SER A 128 8.39 19.06 0.40
C SER A 128 8.44 20.58 0.21
N ASP A 129 9.35 21.09 -0.62
CA ASP A 129 9.46 22.51 -0.96
C ASP A 129 8.20 23.05 -1.65
N SER A 130 7.42 22.17 -2.30
CA SER A 130 6.14 22.54 -2.91
C SER A 130 4.98 22.52 -1.93
N PHE A 131 5.19 22.07 -0.68
CA PHE A 131 4.11 21.96 0.29
C PHE A 131 3.68 23.35 0.76
N GLN A 132 2.42 23.67 0.53
CA GLN A 132 1.78 24.88 0.99
C GLN A 132 0.52 24.49 1.75
N GLU A 133 0.24 25.21 2.83
CA GLU A 133 -1.06 25.13 3.48
C GLU A 133 -2.14 25.52 2.46
N ILE A 134 -3.28 24.84 2.50
CA ILE A 134 -4.40 25.12 1.61
C ILE A 134 -5.51 25.79 2.45
N PRO A 135 -5.64 27.13 2.42
CA PRO A 135 -6.53 27.86 3.34
C PRO A 135 -8.00 27.41 3.26
N ASP A 136 -8.48 27.13 2.05
CA ASP A 136 -9.85 26.71 1.76
C ASP A 136 -9.98 25.19 1.57
N TRP A 137 -9.08 24.39 2.17
CA TRP A 137 -9.02 22.94 1.97
C TRP A 137 -10.34 22.22 2.22
N LYS A 138 -11.24 22.80 3.03
CA LYS A 138 -12.54 22.21 3.32
C LYS A 138 -13.44 22.14 2.09
N THR A 139 -13.30 23.06 1.13
CA THR A 139 -14.23 23.18 -0.01
C THR A 139 -13.59 22.90 -1.35
N ILE A 140 -12.29 22.55 -1.39
CA ILE A 140 -11.63 22.20 -2.65
C ILE A 140 -12.16 20.88 -3.21
N ASP A 141 -12.06 20.73 -4.52
CA ASP A 141 -12.26 19.44 -5.17
C ASP A 141 -11.03 18.55 -4.95
N LEU A 142 -11.28 17.32 -4.48
CA LEU A 142 -10.24 16.32 -4.24
C LEU A 142 -10.34 15.22 -5.30
N VAL A 143 -9.26 15.02 -6.06
CA VAL A 143 -9.17 13.96 -7.06
C VAL A 143 -8.33 12.80 -6.52
N PHE A 144 -8.96 11.64 -6.36
CA PHE A 144 -8.26 10.38 -6.09
C PHE A 144 -7.83 9.77 -7.42
N SER A 145 -6.51 9.61 -7.59
CA SER A 145 -5.95 8.95 -8.77
C SER A 145 -5.52 7.53 -8.43
N ALA A 146 -5.93 6.57 -9.25
CA ALA A 146 -5.55 5.17 -9.17
C ALA A 146 -5.09 4.67 -10.56
N HIS A 147 -4.28 3.61 -10.58
CA HIS A 147 -3.86 3.00 -11.84
C HIS A 147 -5.04 2.26 -12.49
N GLY A 148 -5.23 2.44 -13.79
CA GLY A 148 -6.17 1.66 -14.57
C GLY A 148 -5.70 0.21 -14.70
N ILE A 149 -6.65 -0.69 -14.92
CA ILE A 149 -6.35 -2.09 -15.26
C ILE A 149 -7.00 -2.46 -16.60
N PRO A 150 -6.37 -3.33 -17.41
CA PRO A 150 -6.96 -3.78 -18.66
C PRO A 150 -8.35 -4.39 -18.46
N ILE A 151 -9.31 -4.03 -19.32
CA ILE A 151 -10.71 -4.52 -19.26
C ILE A 151 -10.79 -6.06 -19.19
N ARG A 152 -9.88 -6.76 -19.90
CA ARG A 152 -9.79 -8.22 -19.87
C ARG A 152 -9.53 -8.81 -18.47
N LEU A 153 -8.92 -8.06 -17.54
CA LEU A 153 -8.71 -8.50 -16.16
C LEU A 153 -9.99 -8.36 -15.35
N ILE A 154 -10.71 -7.25 -15.50
CA ILE A 154 -12.04 -7.04 -14.91
C ILE A 154 -12.99 -8.18 -15.33
N GLN A 155 -13.03 -8.49 -16.63
CA GLN A 155 -13.83 -9.60 -17.17
C GLN A 155 -13.44 -10.99 -16.61
N LYS A 156 -12.23 -11.11 -16.04
CA LYS A 156 -11.72 -12.32 -15.37
C LYS A 156 -11.90 -12.27 -13.85
N GLY A 157 -12.76 -11.38 -13.34
CA GLY A 157 -13.06 -11.23 -11.92
C GLY A 157 -11.96 -10.51 -11.14
N ASP A 158 -11.36 -9.47 -11.72
CA ASP A 158 -10.48 -8.56 -10.97
C ASP A 158 -11.33 -7.51 -10.24
N HIS A 159 -11.18 -7.42 -8.91
CA HIS A 159 -11.99 -6.55 -8.06
C HIS A 159 -11.31 -5.19 -7.74
N TYR A 160 -10.13 -4.92 -8.30
CA TYR A 160 -9.35 -3.74 -7.96
C TYR A 160 -10.15 -2.43 -8.04
N LYS A 161 -10.90 -2.24 -9.12
CA LYS A 161 -11.70 -1.03 -9.34
C LYS A 161 -12.79 -0.87 -8.27
N GLU A 162 -13.51 -1.95 -7.98
CA GLU A 162 -14.59 -1.98 -6.99
C GLU A 162 -14.05 -1.70 -5.58
N GLU A 163 -12.89 -2.27 -5.25
CA GLU A 163 -12.21 -2.05 -3.98
C GLU A 163 -11.73 -0.60 -3.82
N ILE A 164 -11.20 0.01 -4.89
CA ILE A 164 -10.83 1.44 -4.92
C ILE A 164 -12.06 2.33 -4.74
N ASP A 165 -13.15 2.08 -5.47
CA ASP A 165 -14.38 2.87 -5.37
C ASP A 165 -14.99 2.80 -3.96
N SER A 166 -14.96 1.61 -3.34
CA SER A 166 -15.33 1.42 -1.94
C SER A 166 -14.41 2.18 -0.98
N ASN A 167 -13.10 2.18 -1.23
CA ASN A 167 -12.12 2.91 -0.44
C ASN A 167 -12.40 4.41 -0.46
N ILE A 168 -12.57 4.98 -1.65
CA ILE A 168 -12.84 6.41 -1.85
C ILE A 168 -14.17 6.80 -1.20
N THR A 169 -15.19 5.95 -1.31
CA THR A 169 -16.48 6.18 -0.64
C THR A 169 -16.31 6.26 0.88
N ASN A 170 -15.49 5.39 1.48
CA ASN A 170 -15.24 5.39 2.92
C ASN A 170 -14.32 6.54 3.34
N LEU A 171 -13.30 6.86 2.56
CA LEU A 171 -12.45 8.03 2.77
C LEU A 171 -13.25 9.34 2.71
N LYS A 172 -14.16 9.49 1.75
CA LYS A 172 -15.07 10.65 1.66
C LYS A 172 -15.85 10.83 2.96
N LYS A 173 -16.43 9.75 3.49
CA LYS A 173 -17.15 9.78 4.78
C LYS A 173 -16.23 10.17 5.95
N LEU A 174 -15.02 9.65 5.99
CA LEU A 174 -14.04 9.99 7.03
C LEU A 174 -13.62 11.47 6.96
N LEU A 175 -13.28 11.96 5.77
CA LEU A 175 -12.93 13.37 5.56
C LEU A 175 -14.09 14.30 5.94
N TYR A 176 -15.33 13.94 5.59
CA TYR A 176 -16.51 14.74 5.94
C TYR A 176 -16.76 14.83 7.44
N LYS A 177 -16.57 13.73 8.17
CA LYS A 177 -16.61 13.76 9.64
C LYS A 177 -15.56 14.68 10.26
N ASN A 178 -14.47 14.94 9.53
CA ASN A 178 -13.36 15.78 9.95
C ASN A 178 -13.41 17.21 9.35
N GLY A 179 -14.55 17.60 8.78
CA GLY A 179 -14.81 18.98 8.37
C GLY A 179 -14.50 19.30 6.90
N PHE A 180 -14.08 18.31 6.10
CA PHE A 180 -14.07 18.45 4.64
C PHE A 180 -15.52 18.48 4.11
N SER A 181 -15.77 19.24 3.06
CA SER A 181 -17.08 19.39 2.42
C SER A 181 -17.00 19.57 0.90
N GLY A 182 -15.81 19.51 0.32
CA GLY A 182 -15.61 19.59 -1.13
C GLY A 182 -16.04 18.31 -1.85
N GLU A 183 -16.05 18.37 -3.18
CA GLU A 183 -16.36 17.20 -3.99
C GLU A 183 -15.16 16.26 -4.12
N CYS A 184 -15.46 14.96 -4.18
CA CYS A 184 -14.45 13.93 -4.40
C CYS A 184 -14.67 13.30 -5.78
N HIS A 185 -13.61 13.25 -6.57
CA HIS A 185 -13.59 12.66 -7.90
C HIS A 185 -12.63 11.47 -7.93
N THR A 186 -12.91 10.49 -8.78
CA THR A 186 -12.03 9.34 -9.01
C THR A 186 -11.53 9.37 -10.45
N LEU A 187 -10.22 9.23 -10.63
CA LEU A 187 -9.57 9.11 -11.92
C LEU A 187 -8.76 7.81 -11.98
N PHE A 188 -9.06 6.97 -12.97
CA PHE A 188 -8.21 5.84 -13.32
C PHE A 188 -7.30 6.24 -14.48
N SER A 189 -5.99 6.35 -14.25
CA SER A 189 -5.01 6.71 -15.28
C SER A 189 -4.49 5.47 -16.00
N GLU A 190 -4.27 5.55 -17.31
CA GLU A 190 -3.76 4.44 -18.14
C GLU A 190 -2.41 3.87 -17.67
#